data_AF-A0A0D8XXE6-F1
#
_entry.id   AF-A0A0D8XXE6-F1
#
_cell.length_a   1.000
_cell.length_b   1.000
_cell.length_c   1.000
_cell.angle_alpha   90.00
_cell.angle_beta   90.00
_cell.angle_gamma   90.00
#
_symmetry.space_group_name_H-M   'P 1'
#
loop_
_entity.id
_entity.type
_entity.pdbx_description
1 polymer ?
#
loop_
_entity_poly.entity_id
_entity_poly.type
_entity_poly.pdbx_seq_one_letter_code
_entity_poly.pdbx_strand_id
1 'polypeptide(L)'
;MGIDINHKHDRKVRRTAPKSEDPYLRILAKLAALKVTASARARILKAGGEVITLDQLALRAPKGENTLLIQGPRKAREAQKHFGLAPGVPHSHTKPYVRSKGRKFERARGRRASRGYKA
;
A
#
# COMPACT_ATOMS: atom_id res chain seq x y z
N MET A 1 5.92 6.34 -48.04
CA MET A 1 4.60 6.68 -47.48
C MET A 1 4.53 6.09 -46.08
N GLY A 2 4.46 6.93 -45.06
CA GLY A 2 4.32 6.46 -43.68
C GLY A 2 2.87 6.06 -43.40
N ILE A 3 2.66 4.92 -42.75
CA ILE A 3 1.33 4.50 -42.30
C ILE A 3 1.10 5.18 -40.94
N ASP A 4 0.05 5.98 -40.84
CA ASP A 4 -0.34 6.65 -39.60
C ASP A 4 -1.11 5.66 -38.71
N ILE A 5 -0.40 5.01 -37.78
CA ILE A 5 -0.97 4.01 -36.86
C ILE A 5 -0.96 4.57 -35.44
N ASN A 6 -2.09 4.44 -34.75
CA ASN A 6 -2.25 4.91 -33.37
C ASN A 6 -1.71 3.86 -32.36
N HIS A 7 -0.53 4.13 -31.81
CA HIS A 7 0.19 3.25 -30.87
C HIS A 7 -0.25 3.39 -29.39
N LYS A 8 -1.30 4.17 -29.09
CA LYS A 8 -1.70 4.57 -27.72
C LYS A 8 -2.05 3.41 -26.78
N HIS A 9 -2.36 2.22 -27.30
CA HIS A 9 -2.82 1.06 -26.52
C HIS A 9 -2.00 -0.22 -26.75
N ASP A 10 -0.87 -0.13 -27.46
CA ASP A 10 -0.06 -1.31 -27.82
C ASP A 10 0.59 -1.95 -26.58
N ARG A 11 0.80 -1.15 -25.53
CA ARG A 11 1.36 -1.64 -24.26
C ARG A 11 0.27 -2.00 -23.26
N LYS A 12 -0.01 -3.30 -23.13
CA LYS A 12 -0.96 -3.85 -22.15
C LYS A 12 -0.34 -3.92 -20.75
N VAL A 13 -0.94 -3.27 -19.75
CA VAL A 13 -0.54 -3.38 -18.34
C VAL A 13 -1.28 -4.55 -17.69
N ARG A 14 -0.73 -5.76 -17.79
CA ARG A 14 -1.26 -6.97 -17.12
C ARG A 14 -0.13 -7.84 -16.58
N ARG A 15 -0.42 -8.62 -15.54
CA ARG A 15 0.42 -9.76 -15.14
C ARG A 15 0.00 -11.00 -15.93
N THR A 16 0.98 -11.81 -16.32
CA THR A 16 0.79 -13.06 -17.08
C THR A 16 0.97 -14.31 -16.22
N ALA A 17 1.32 -14.16 -14.94
CA ALA A 17 1.56 -15.25 -14.00
C ALA A 17 1.14 -14.83 -12.56
N PRO A 18 0.78 -15.80 -11.70
CA PRO A 18 0.34 -15.55 -10.32
C PRO A 18 1.49 -14.95 -9.51
N LYS A 19 1.21 -14.19 -8.43
CA LYS A 19 2.30 -13.57 -7.66
C LYS A 19 2.93 -14.49 -6.59
N SER A 20 2.19 -15.47 -6.04
CA SER A 20 2.66 -16.58 -5.17
C SER A 20 1.46 -17.42 -4.67
N GLU A 21 1.66 -18.70 -4.36
CA GLU A 21 0.66 -19.66 -3.81
C GLU A 21 1.22 -20.38 -2.56
N ASP A 22 1.74 -19.67 -1.54
CA ASP A 22 2.69 -20.26 -0.59
C ASP A 22 2.25 -20.23 0.91
N PRO A 23 2.22 -21.38 1.64
CA PRO A 23 1.59 -21.54 2.97
C PRO A 23 2.47 -21.28 4.22
N TYR A 24 3.61 -20.60 4.14
CA TYR A 24 4.63 -20.49 5.22
C TYR A 24 4.33 -19.58 6.43
N LEU A 25 3.07 -19.38 6.83
CA LEU A 25 2.76 -18.50 7.97
C LEU A 25 2.96 -19.15 9.36
N ARG A 26 3.63 -20.32 9.46
CA ARG A 26 3.65 -21.09 10.73
C ARG A 26 4.97 -21.74 11.16
N ILE A 27 6.12 -21.50 10.54
CA ILE A 27 7.36 -22.18 10.97
C ILE A 27 8.52 -21.18 11.01
N LEU A 28 9.02 -20.91 12.23
CA LEU A 28 10.22 -20.13 12.57
C LEU A 28 10.53 -18.94 11.62
N ALA A 29 9.97 -17.77 11.93
CA ALA A 29 10.14 -16.57 11.12
C ALA A 29 11.60 -16.08 11.11
N LYS A 30 12.28 -16.24 9.98
CA LYS A 30 13.55 -15.58 9.66
C LYS A 30 13.26 -14.31 8.87
N LEU A 31 13.46 -13.14 9.49
CA LEU A 31 13.16 -11.84 8.90
C LEU A 31 14.44 -11.13 8.46
N ALA A 32 14.56 -10.83 7.17
CA ALA A 32 15.57 -9.92 6.65
C ALA A 32 14.97 -8.53 6.43
N ALA A 33 15.55 -7.49 7.05
CA ALA A 33 15.07 -6.11 6.88
C ALA A 33 16.18 -5.08 7.09
N LEU A 34 16.03 -3.89 6.49
CA LEU A 34 16.94 -2.76 6.70
C LEU A 34 16.92 -2.27 8.16
N LYS A 35 15.72 -2.18 8.74
CA LYS A 35 15.50 -1.74 10.12
C LYS A 35 14.34 -2.51 10.73
N VAL A 36 14.48 -2.87 12.01
CA VAL A 36 13.44 -3.52 12.81
C VAL A 36 13.32 -2.76 14.12
N THR A 37 12.09 -2.44 14.54
CA THR A 37 11.86 -1.76 15.82
C THR A 37 12.24 -2.66 17.00
N ALA A 38 12.65 -2.09 18.13
CA ALA A 38 13.07 -2.85 19.30
C ALA A 38 11.98 -3.83 19.79
N SER A 39 10.72 -3.39 19.82
CA SER A 39 9.58 -4.22 20.22
C SER A 39 9.32 -5.37 19.24
N ALA A 40 9.44 -5.14 17.93
CA ALA A 40 9.28 -6.20 16.93
C ALA A 40 10.43 -7.21 17.03
N ARG A 41 11.67 -6.76 17.19
CA ARG A 41 12.85 -7.61 17.37
C ARG A 41 12.69 -8.52 18.60
N ALA A 42 12.29 -7.96 19.75
CA ALA A 42 12.07 -8.72 20.97
C ALA A 42 10.99 -9.81 20.80
N ARG A 43 9.89 -9.49 20.10
CA ARG A 43 8.82 -10.45 19.82
C ARG A 43 9.26 -11.59 18.89
N ILE A 44 10.04 -11.29 17.86
CA ILE A 44 10.56 -12.29 16.92
C ILE A 44 11.50 -13.25 17.63
N LEU A 45 12.47 -12.72 18.39
CA LEU A 45 13.42 -13.53 19.15
C LEU A 45 12.72 -14.37 20.23
N LYS A 46 11.73 -13.79 20.94
CA LYS A 46 10.91 -14.53 21.92
C LYS A 46 10.15 -15.71 21.29
N ALA A 47 9.74 -15.59 20.04
CA ALA A 47 9.09 -16.66 19.30
C ALA A 47 10.08 -17.68 18.69
N GLY A 48 11.38 -17.56 18.99
CA GLY A 48 12.44 -18.40 18.44
C GLY A 48 12.83 -18.06 17.00
N GLY A 49 12.34 -16.94 16.44
CA GLY A 49 12.70 -16.49 15.10
C GLY A 49 14.05 -15.76 15.04
N GLU A 50 14.55 -15.53 13.84
CA GLU A 50 15.85 -14.87 13.60
C GLU A 50 15.63 -13.55 12.86
N VAL A 51 16.34 -12.49 13.26
CA VAL A 51 16.34 -11.19 12.55
C VAL A 51 17.71 -10.98 11.94
N ILE A 52 17.76 -10.88 10.60
CA ILE A 52 18.98 -10.72 9.83
C ILE A 52 18.98 -9.41 9.03
N THR A 53 20.17 -8.98 8.64
CA THR A 53 20.37 -7.84 7.73
C THR A 53 20.35 -8.30 6.27
N LEU A 54 20.28 -7.34 5.33
CA LEU A 54 20.23 -7.68 3.90
C LEU A 54 21.57 -8.21 3.36
N ASP A 55 22.69 -7.76 3.91
CA ASP A 55 24.02 -8.29 3.62
C ASP A 55 24.15 -9.76 4.07
N GLN A 56 23.68 -10.08 5.28
CA GLN A 56 23.62 -11.47 5.76
C GLN A 56 22.69 -12.33 4.90
N LEU A 57 21.57 -11.78 4.42
CA LEU A 57 20.71 -12.48 3.48
C LEU A 57 21.43 -12.74 2.16
N ALA A 58 22.15 -11.75 1.61
CA ALA A 58 22.86 -11.89 0.34
C ALA A 58 23.95 -12.97 0.39
N LEU A 59 24.64 -13.12 1.53
CA LEU A 59 25.62 -14.20 1.72
C LEU A 59 24.96 -15.58 1.80
N ARG A 60 23.78 -15.68 2.41
CA ARG A 60 23.07 -16.96 2.64
C ARG A 60 22.25 -17.42 1.43
N ALA A 61 21.61 -16.49 0.74
CA ALA A 61 20.72 -16.73 -0.39
C ALA A 61 21.00 -15.71 -1.50
N PRO A 62 22.17 -15.79 -2.18
CA PRO A 62 22.59 -14.80 -3.18
C PRO A 62 21.62 -14.68 -4.36
N LYS A 63 20.92 -15.77 -4.70
CA LYS A 63 19.89 -15.81 -5.74
C LYS A 63 18.46 -15.57 -5.22
N GLY A 64 18.27 -15.39 -3.91
CA GLY A 64 16.96 -15.23 -3.29
C GLY A 64 16.11 -16.50 -3.23
N GLU A 65 16.72 -17.68 -3.39
CA GLU A 65 16.04 -18.97 -3.27
C GLU A 65 15.39 -19.13 -1.89
N ASN A 66 14.17 -19.68 -1.85
CA ASN A 66 13.37 -19.83 -0.63
C ASN A 66 13.12 -18.52 0.16
N THR A 67 13.06 -17.37 -0.52
CA THR A 67 12.71 -16.08 0.10
C THR A 67 11.40 -15.51 -0.42
N LEU A 68 10.65 -14.84 0.46
CA LEU A 68 9.42 -14.13 0.11
C LEU A 68 9.62 -12.62 0.26
N LEU A 69 9.45 -11.88 -0.85
CA LEU A 69 9.53 -10.43 -0.83
C LEU A 69 8.20 -9.81 -0.38
N ILE A 70 8.22 -9.15 0.78
CA ILE A 70 7.06 -8.46 1.35
C ILE A 70 7.21 -6.94 1.17
N GLN A 71 6.11 -6.26 0.87
CA GLN A 71 6.04 -4.79 0.83
C GLN A 71 4.96 -4.27 1.76
N GLY A 72 5.29 -3.23 2.54
CA GLY A 72 4.33 -2.52 3.36
C GLY A 72 3.26 -1.78 2.53
N PRO A 73 2.11 -1.45 3.14
CA PRO A 73 0.99 -0.79 2.46
C PRO A 73 1.34 0.66 2.07
N ARG A 74 1.65 0.89 0.79
CA ARG A 74 2.07 2.21 0.25
C ARG A 74 0.97 3.27 0.20
N LYS A 75 -0.29 2.84 0.17
CA LYS A 75 -1.48 3.70 0.02
C LYS A 75 -2.23 3.97 1.33
N ALA A 76 -1.74 3.44 2.46
CA ALA A 76 -2.35 3.66 3.78
C ALA A 76 -2.01 5.04 4.40
N ARG A 77 -1.10 5.81 3.78
CA ARG A 77 -0.69 7.15 4.23
C ARG A 77 -1.83 8.17 4.14
N GLU A 78 -1.82 9.15 5.03
CA GLU A 78 -2.85 10.19 5.09
C GLU A 78 -2.95 11.00 3.79
N ALA A 79 -1.81 11.31 3.17
CA ALA A 79 -1.76 12.01 1.88
C ALA A 79 -2.60 11.31 0.79
N GLN A 80 -2.58 9.97 0.77
CA GLN A 80 -3.32 9.20 -0.23
C GLN A 80 -4.84 9.36 -0.08
N LYS A 81 -5.34 9.64 1.13
CA LYS A 81 -6.77 9.86 1.38
C LYS A 81 -7.30 11.13 0.74
N HIS A 82 -6.40 12.07 0.42
CA HIS A 82 -6.73 13.34 -0.24
C HIS A 82 -6.59 13.28 -1.76
N PHE A 83 -6.09 12.17 -2.32
CA PHE A 83 -5.95 11.97 -3.76
C PHE A 83 -7.17 11.24 -4.34
N GLY A 84 -7.40 11.39 -5.64
CA GLY A 84 -8.52 10.79 -6.36
C GLY A 84 -9.53 11.82 -6.84
N LEU A 85 -10.79 11.42 -6.97
CA LEU A 85 -11.89 12.33 -7.34
C LEU A 85 -11.98 13.49 -6.35
N ALA A 86 -12.33 14.68 -6.83
CA ALA A 86 -12.43 15.85 -5.97
C ALA A 86 -13.49 15.66 -4.87
N PRO A 87 -13.26 16.12 -3.62
CA PRO A 87 -14.24 16.03 -2.54
C PRO A 87 -15.54 16.76 -2.88
N GLY A 88 -16.66 16.03 -2.96
CA GLY A 88 -17.96 16.59 -3.34
C GLY A 88 -18.41 16.27 -4.76
N VAL A 89 -17.62 15.50 -5.51
CA VAL A 89 -18.14 14.76 -6.68
C VAL A 89 -18.99 13.59 -6.18
N PRO A 90 -20.12 13.25 -6.82
CA PRO A 90 -20.91 12.07 -6.46
C PRO A 90 -20.05 10.82 -6.37
N HIS A 91 -20.27 10.01 -5.33
CA HIS A 91 -19.52 8.78 -5.04
C HIS A 91 -18.01 8.98 -4.75
N SER A 92 -17.55 10.22 -4.51
CA SER A 92 -16.20 10.47 -4.00
C SER A 92 -16.11 10.18 -2.50
N HIS A 93 -15.08 9.44 -2.10
CA HIS A 93 -14.73 9.20 -0.69
C HIS A 93 -13.46 9.96 -0.26
N THR A 94 -13.00 10.89 -1.11
CA THR A 94 -11.78 11.66 -0.90
C THR A 94 -11.94 12.60 0.28
N LYS A 95 -10.99 12.57 1.20
CA LYS A 95 -10.98 13.41 2.39
C LYS A 95 -10.73 14.88 1.97
N PRO A 96 -11.57 15.85 2.38
CA PRO A 96 -11.29 17.26 2.14
C PRO A 96 -10.13 17.77 3.01
N TYR A 97 -9.40 18.76 2.52
CA TYR A 97 -8.39 19.48 3.30
C TYR A 97 -9.10 20.51 4.19
N VAL A 98 -9.18 20.22 5.49
CA VAL A 98 -9.88 21.07 6.45
C VAL A 98 -8.95 21.34 7.64
N ARG A 99 -8.88 22.60 8.08
CA ARG A 99 -8.03 23.04 9.20
C ARG A 99 -8.32 22.32 10.53
N SER A 100 -9.58 21.98 10.78
CA SER A 100 -10.03 21.38 12.03
C SER A 100 -11.24 20.50 11.77
N LYS A 101 -11.48 19.51 12.63
CA LYS A 101 -12.66 18.65 12.55
C LYS A 101 -13.75 19.16 13.49
N GLY A 102 -15.00 19.16 13.04
CA GLY A 102 -16.13 19.51 13.89
C GLY A 102 -17.39 19.85 13.11
N ARG A 103 -18.51 20.07 13.82
CA ARG A 103 -19.81 20.41 13.22
C ARG A 103 -19.75 21.68 12.35
N LYS A 104 -18.89 22.63 12.72
CA LYS A 104 -18.74 23.94 12.04
C LYS A 104 -17.81 23.90 10.81
N PHE A 105 -17.12 22.79 10.55
CA PHE A 105 -16.11 22.70 9.47
C PHE A 105 -16.58 21.76 8.35
N GLU A 106 -17.00 22.30 7.22
CA GLU A 106 -17.39 21.56 5.99
C GLU A 106 -18.39 20.40 6.18
N ARG A 107 -19.43 20.58 7.02
CA ARG A 107 -20.52 19.59 7.23
C ARG A 107 -21.92 20.12 6.90
N ALA A 108 -22.05 21.29 6.26
CA ALA A 108 -23.32 21.95 5.98
C ALA A 108 -23.85 21.61 4.57
N ARG A 109 -23.96 22.62 3.70
CA ARG A 109 -24.41 22.46 2.30
C ARG A 109 -23.49 21.49 1.54
N GLY A 110 -24.06 20.62 0.71
CA GLY A 110 -23.31 19.66 -0.10
C GLY A 110 -22.89 18.37 0.63
N ARG A 111 -23.20 18.23 1.94
CA ARG A 111 -22.91 17.02 2.72
C ARG A 111 -24.15 16.32 3.28
N ARG A 112 -25.32 16.96 3.20
CA ARG A 112 -26.60 16.44 3.74
C ARG A 112 -27.78 16.96 2.94
N ALA A 113 -28.81 16.12 2.81
CA ALA A 113 -30.00 16.43 2.02
C ALA A 113 -30.77 17.66 2.55
N SER A 114 -30.79 17.88 3.87
CA SER A 114 -31.50 19.00 4.50
C SER A 114 -30.90 20.39 4.25
N ARG A 115 -29.74 20.49 3.57
CA ARG A 115 -29.08 21.77 3.26
C ARG A 115 -28.71 21.83 1.77
N GLY A 116 -29.72 22.03 0.92
CA GLY A 116 -29.57 22.24 -0.52
C GLY A 116 -29.43 20.95 -1.32
N TYR A 117 -28.31 20.23 -1.16
CA TYR A 117 -28.06 18.96 -1.85
C TYR A 117 -27.06 18.09 -1.08
N LYS A 118 -27.00 16.80 -1.41
CA LYS A 118 -26.02 15.84 -0.89
C LYS A 118 -25.20 15.31 -2.06
N ALA A 119 -23.90 15.63 -2.05
CA ALA A 119 -22.91 15.00 -2.93
C ALA A 119 -22.55 13.60 -2.43
#